data_AF-A0A953AEW4-F1
#
_entry.id   AF-A0A953AEW4-F1
#
_cell.length_a   1.000
_cell.length_b   1.000
_cell.length_c   1.000
_cell.angle_alpha   90.00
_cell.angle_beta   90.00
_cell.angle_gamma   90.00
#
_symmetry.space_group_name_H-M   'P 1'
#
loop_
_entity.id
_entity.type
_entity.pdbx_description
1 polymer ?
#
loop_
_entity_poly.entity_id
_entity_poly.type
_entity_poly.pdbx_seq_one_letter_code
_entity_poly.pdbx_strand_id
1 'polypeptide(L)'
;MELLIDALHVLAACAWVGGSVTIVAVAVPYGRGLAPRERALMLAEIGRRWRPIGWSALALLVVTGIAAAAEHGGFADARFGRLLVAKVAVVGALLLVTGLHDFVVAPRLRRGLAAGKRPSRRATVALGWASLLLTLAAPVLGVALAAAVSGD
;
A
#
# COMPACT_ATOMS: atom_id res chain seq x y z
N MET A 1 -12.33 18.76 14.69
CA MET A 1 -11.61 18.70 13.40
C MET A 1 -10.81 17.40 13.33
N GLU A 2 -10.05 17.11 14.38
CA GLU A 2 -9.32 15.85 14.62
C GLU A 2 -10.13 14.58 14.29
N LEU A 3 -11.32 14.40 14.86
CA LEU A 3 -12.16 13.21 14.63
C LEU A 3 -12.48 12.95 13.14
N LEU A 4 -12.67 14.00 12.35
CA LEU A 4 -12.94 13.88 10.92
C LEU A 4 -11.68 13.42 10.16
N ILE A 5 -10.51 13.99 10.51
CA ILE A 5 -9.22 13.61 9.93
C ILE A 5 -8.92 12.14 10.22
N ASP A 6 -9.10 11.72 11.47
CA ASP A 6 -8.90 10.34 11.89
C ASP A 6 -9.87 9.38 11.19
N ALA A 7 -11.16 9.73 11.11
CA ALA A 7 -12.14 8.92 10.42
C ALA A 7 -11.79 8.75 8.92
N LEU A 8 -11.39 9.83 8.26
CA LEU A 8 -10.95 9.78 6.86
C LEU A 8 -9.67 8.96 6.70
N HIS A 9 -8.70 9.08 7.62
CA HIS A 9 -7.48 8.30 7.61
C HIS A 9 -7.76 6.81 7.76
N VAL A 10 -8.62 6.43 8.71
CA VAL A 10 -9.01 5.04 8.97
C VAL A 10 -9.78 4.47 7.77
N LEU A 11 -10.74 5.21 7.20
CA LEU A 11 -11.47 4.75 6.01
C LEU A 11 -10.53 4.55 4.81
N ALA A 12 -9.57 5.46 4.61
CA ALA A 12 -8.56 5.33 3.57
C ALA A 12 -7.63 4.12 3.84
N ALA A 13 -7.25 3.88 5.10
CA ALA A 13 -6.47 2.71 5.50
C ALA A 13 -7.23 1.41 5.24
N CYS A 14 -8.52 1.35 5.60
CA CYS A 14 -9.38 0.21 5.35
C CYS A 14 -9.50 -0.08 3.85
N ALA A 15 -9.74 0.94 3.03
CA ALA A 15 -9.78 0.80 1.58
C ALA A 15 -8.46 0.24 1.04
N TRP A 16 -7.33 0.86 1.42
CA TRP A 16 -5.99 0.47 0.97
C TRP A 16 -5.60 -0.96 1.38
N VAL A 17 -5.67 -1.25 2.69
CA VAL A 17 -5.29 -2.55 3.26
C VAL A 17 -6.24 -3.63 2.77
N GLY A 18 -7.56 -3.39 2.85
CA GLY A 18 -8.58 -4.33 2.40
C GLY A 18 -8.42 -4.68 0.93
N GLY A 19 -8.33 -3.69 0.04
CA GLY A 19 -8.14 -3.93 -1.39
C GLY A 19 -6.83 -4.67 -1.71
N SER A 20 -5.73 -4.30 -1.05
CA SER A 20 -4.44 -4.98 -1.23
C SER A 20 -4.50 -6.45 -0.79
N VAL A 21 -5.12 -6.71 0.37
CA VAL A 21 -5.31 -8.08 0.89
C VAL A 21 -6.22 -8.87 -0.05
N THR A 22 -7.34 -8.31 -0.53
CA THR A 22 -8.22 -8.98 -1.49
C THR A 22 -7.48 -9.34 -2.77
N ILE A 23 -6.65 -8.45 -3.32
CA ILE A 23 -5.86 -8.75 -4.52
C ILE A 23 -4.90 -9.92 -4.27
N VAL A 24 -4.13 -9.87 -3.18
CA VAL A 24 -3.09 -10.87 -2.90
C VAL A 24 -3.68 -12.21 -2.45
N ALA A 25 -4.70 -12.21 -1.61
CA ALA A 25 -5.27 -13.39 -0.97
C ALA A 25 -6.42 -14.03 -1.75
N VAL A 26 -7.08 -13.28 -2.64
CA VAL A 26 -8.23 -13.80 -3.42
C VAL A 26 -7.95 -13.77 -4.92
N ALA A 27 -7.66 -12.61 -5.50
CA ALA A 27 -7.52 -12.48 -6.95
C ALA A 27 -6.31 -13.24 -7.51
N VAL A 28 -5.15 -13.16 -6.84
CA VAL A 28 -3.94 -13.86 -7.28
C VAL A 28 -4.11 -15.39 -7.21
N PRO A 29 -4.60 -16.00 -6.11
CA PRO A 29 -4.90 -17.43 -6.06
C PRO A 29 -5.93 -17.88 -7.08
N TYR A 30 -7.03 -17.14 -7.23
CA TYR A 30 -8.06 -17.43 -8.23
C TYR A 30 -7.45 -17.52 -9.64
N GLY A 31 -6.59 -16.57 -9.99
CA GLY A 31 -5.91 -16.56 -11.28
C GLY A 31 -4.97 -17.76 -11.53
N ARG A 32 -4.55 -18.51 -10.50
CA ARG A 32 -3.66 -19.67 -10.68
C ARG A 32 -4.32 -20.83 -11.43
N GLY A 33 -5.65 -20.91 -11.41
CA GLY A 33 -6.42 -21.91 -12.17
C GLY A 33 -6.64 -21.56 -13.65
N LEU A 34 -6.33 -20.32 -14.06
CA LEU A 34 -6.56 -19.84 -15.43
C LEU A 34 -5.34 -20.07 -16.34
N ALA A 35 -5.58 -20.14 -17.65
CA ALA A 35 -4.50 -20.17 -18.62
C ALA A 35 -3.61 -18.90 -18.48
N PRO A 36 -2.30 -18.96 -18.82
CA PRO A 36 -1.39 -17.84 -18.57
C PRO A 36 -1.84 -16.50 -19.16
N ARG A 37 -2.47 -16.51 -20.34
CA ARG A 37 -3.00 -15.32 -21.01
C ARG A 37 -4.23 -14.77 -20.30
N GLU A 38 -5.19 -15.62 -19.94
CA GLU A 38 -6.41 -15.25 -19.22
C GLU A 38 -6.09 -14.68 -17.84
N ARG A 39 -5.20 -15.35 -17.10
CA ARG A 39 -4.67 -14.87 -15.82
C ARG A 39 -4.09 -13.46 -15.95
N ALA A 40 -3.28 -13.22 -16.98
CA ALA A 40 -2.66 -11.92 -17.20
C ALA A 40 -3.68 -10.82 -17.52
N LEU A 41 -4.68 -11.12 -18.37
CA LEU A 41 -5.75 -10.18 -18.69
C LEU A 41 -6.61 -9.85 -17.47
N MET A 42 -6.98 -10.87 -16.70
CA MET A 42 -7.74 -10.71 -15.45
C MET A 42 -7.00 -9.82 -14.44
N LEU A 43 -5.73 -10.14 -14.13
CA LEU A 43 -4.95 -9.34 -13.18
C LEU A 43 -4.67 -7.92 -13.69
N ALA A 44 -4.49 -7.74 -15.00
CA ALA A 44 -4.33 -6.42 -15.59
C ALA A 44 -5.60 -5.57 -15.45
N GLU A 45 -6.78 -6.16 -15.66
CA GLU A 45 -8.06 -5.44 -15.52
C GLU A 45 -8.38 -5.11 -14.07
N ILE A 46 -8.15 -6.05 -13.14
CA ILE A 46 -8.25 -5.80 -11.69
C ILE A 46 -7.32 -4.65 -11.30
N GLY A 47 -6.04 -4.72 -11.69
CA GLY A 47 -5.07 -3.68 -11.41
C GLY A 47 -5.47 -2.32 -11.99
N ARG A 48 -5.98 -2.28 -13.23
CA ARG A 48 -6.43 -1.05 -13.89
C ARG A 48 -7.57 -0.37 -13.13
N ARG A 49 -8.55 -1.14 -12.63
CA ARG A 49 -9.68 -0.61 -11.84
C ARG A 49 -9.28 -0.25 -10.41
N TRP A 50 -8.38 -1.03 -9.82
CA TRP A 50 -7.87 -0.79 -8.47
C TRP A 50 -7.04 0.49 -8.38
N ARG A 51 -6.18 0.76 -9.37
CA ARG A 51 -5.24 1.91 -9.38
C ARG A 51 -5.87 3.24 -8.95
N PRO A 52 -6.92 3.78 -9.61
CA PRO A 52 -7.49 5.05 -9.18
C PRO A 52 -7.99 5.02 -7.73
N ILE A 53 -8.58 3.90 -7.27
CA ILE A 53 -9.06 3.74 -5.89
C ILE A 53 -7.88 3.73 -4.91
N GLY A 54 -6.88 2.90 -5.18
CA GLY A 54 -5.69 2.76 -4.33
C GLY A 54 -4.88 4.06 -4.25
N TRP A 55 -4.65 4.74 -5.37
CA TRP A 55 -3.92 6.02 -5.38
C TRP A 55 -4.70 7.14 -4.68
N SER A 56 -6.03 7.15 -4.78
CA SER A 56 -6.87 8.10 -4.03
C SER A 56 -6.80 7.83 -2.53
N ALA A 57 -6.87 6.55 -2.12
CA ALA A 57 -6.72 6.15 -0.72
C ALA A 57 -5.33 6.51 -0.16
N LEU A 58 -4.25 6.26 -0.92
CA LEU A 58 -2.89 6.65 -0.53
C LEU A 58 -2.74 8.17 -0.39
N ALA A 59 -3.27 8.93 -1.35
CA ALA A 59 -3.23 10.40 -1.28
C ALA A 59 -3.95 10.89 -0.02
N LEU A 60 -5.13 10.35 0.27
CA LEU A 60 -5.89 10.70 1.47
C LEU A 60 -5.14 10.31 2.75
N LEU A 61 -4.53 9.12 2.80
CA LEU A 61 -3.69 8.67 3.91
C LEU A 61 -2.51 9.62 4.19
N VAL A 62 -1.83 10.09 3.14
CA VAL A 62 -0.70 11.02 3.27
C VAL A 62 -1.18 12.36 3.81
N VAL A 63 -2.23 12.94 3.21
CA VAL A 63 -2.76 14.25 3.61
C VAL A 63 -3.25 14.23 5.06
N THR A 64 -4.08 13.25 5.41
CA THR A 64 -4.62 13.11 6.77
C THR A 64 -3.54 12.75 7.78
N GLY A 65 -2.55 11.94 7.40
CA GLY A 65 -1.42 11.59 8.27
C GLY A 65 -0.50 12.77 8.57
N ILE A 66 -0.27 13.67 7.61
CA ILE A 66 0.47 14.92 7.83
C ILE A 66 -0.31 15.83 8.78
N ALA A 67 -1.61 15.98 8.57
CA ALA A 67 -2.45 16.82 9.42
C ALA A 67 -2.46 16.31 10.88
N ALA A 68 -2.69 15.01 11.08
CA ALA A 68 -2.66 14.40 12.41
C ALA A 68 -1.27 14.51 13.07
N ALA A 69 -0.18 14.37 12.31
CA ALA A 69 1.17 14.52 12.85
C ALA A 69 1.46 15.97 13.31
N ALA A 70 0.93 16.97 12.60
CA ALA A 70 1.10 18.38 12.96
C ALA A 70 0.36 18.74 14.26
N GLU A 71 -0.81 18.16 14.50
CA GLU A 71 -1.60 18.36 15.74
C GLU A 71 -0.87 17.83 16.98
N HIS A 72 -0.02 16.80 16.83
CA HIS A 72 0.70 16.15 17.92
C HIS A 72 2.16 16.61 18.06
N GLY A 73 2.50 17.83 17.62
CA GLY A 73 3.85 18.40 17.77
C GLY A 73 4.89 17.87 16.78
N GLY A 74 4.49 17.07 15.79
CA GLY A 74 5.33 16.61 14.69
C GLY A 74 6.58 15.86 15.14
N PHE A 75 7.76 16.36 14.78
CA PHE A 75 9.05 15.71 15.10
C PHE A 75 9.69 16.23 16.39
N ALA A 76 9.04 17.14 17.11
CA ALA A 76 9.63 17.81 18.28
C ALA A 76 9.68 16.88 19.51
N ASP A 77 8.70 15.99 19.67
CA ASP A 77 8.73 15.00 20.76
C ASP A 77 9.68 13.84 20.42
N ALA A 78 10.50 13.43 21.39
CA ALA A 78 11.54 12.44 21.17
C ALA A 78 10.99 11.02 20.94
N ARG A 79 9.89 10.63 21.59
CA ARG A 79 9.32 9.28 21.50
C ARG A 79 8.39 9.16 20.30
N PHE A 80 7.43 10.07 20.20
CA PHE A 80 6.50 10.22 19.08
C PHE A 80 7.26 10.52 17.78
N GLY A 81 8.23 11.42 17.78
CA GLY A 81 9.03 11.77 16.62
C GLY A 81 9.80 10.59 16.02
N ARG A 82 10.38 9.71 16.86
CA ARG A 82 11.05 8.48 16.37
C ARG A 82 10.06 7.52 15.69
N LEU A 83 8.89 7.30 16.29
CA LEU A 83 7.84 6.47 15.71
C LEU A 83 7.28 7.08 14.42
N LEU A 84 7.16 8.41 14.37
CA LEU A 84 6.68 9.14 13.22
C LEU A 84 7.66 9.02 12.05
N VAL A 85 8.96 9.17 12.30
CA VAL A 85 10.02 8.94 11.28
C VAL A 85 9.95 7.52 10.74
N ALA A 86 9.82 6.51 11.62
CA ALA A 86 9.68 5.12 11.19
C ALA A 86 8.43 4.92 10.32
N LYS A 87 7.29 5.48 10.70
CA LYS A 87 6.04 5.41 9.92
C LYS A 87 6.19 6.09 8.57
N VAL A 88 6.78 7.29 8.52
CA VAL A 88 7.03 8.02 7.28
C VAL A 88 7.97 7.24 6.37
N ALA A 89 9.01 6.60 6.90
CA ALA A 89 9.91 5.75 6.12
C ALA A 89 9.18 4.54 5.52
N VAL A 90 8.30 3.88 6.29
CA VAL A 90 7.46 2.77 5.81
C VAL A 90 6.50 3.24 4.71
N VAL A 91 5.84 4.39 4.90
CA VAL A 91 4.91 4.97 3.90
C VAL A 91 5.68 5.39 2.63
N GLY A 92 6.86 5.97 2.76
CA GLY A 92 7.72 6.32 1.63
C GLY A 92 8.17 5.09 0.85
N ALA A 93 8.59 4.03 1.54
CA ALA A 93 8.93 2.76 0.91
C ALA A 93 7.71 2.12 0.23
N LEU A 94 6.53 2.18 0.85
CA LEU A 94 5.28 1.70 0.27
C LEU A 94 4.97 2.46 -1.03
N LEU A 95 5.00 3.79 -1.02
CA LEU A 95 4.76 4.62 -2.21
C LEU A 95 5.75 4.29 -3.33
N LEU A 96 7.03 4.12 -3.01
CA LEU A 96 8.05 3.77 -3.99
C LEU A 96 7.78 2.38 -4.60
N VAL A 97 7.50 1.38 -3.77
CA VAL A 97 7.22 0.01 -4.21
C VAL A 97 5.93 -0.04 -5.04
N THR A 98 4.86 0.61 -4.60
CA THR A 98 3.59 0.72 -5.33
C THR A 98 3.79 1.44 -6.66
N GLY A 99 4.48 2.58 -6.66
CA GLY A 99 4.76 3.35 -7.88
C GLY A 99 5.60 2.55 -8.87
N LEU A 100 6.67 1.90 -8.41
CA LEU A 100 7.51 1.03 -9.24
C LEU A 100 6.69 -0.15 -9.78
N HIS A 101 5.87 -0.78 -8.95
CA HIS A 101 5.00 -1.87 -9.37
C HIS A 101 4.04 -1.41 -10.48
N ASP A 102 3.31 -0.32 -10.26
CA ASP A 102 2.21 0.11 -11.11
C ASP A 102 2.65 0.75 -12.42
N PHE A 103 3.69 1.59 -12.39
CA PHE A 103 4.10 2.38 -13.54
C PHE A 103 5.26 1.77 -14.31
N VAL A 104 6.00 0.84 -13.71
CA VAL A 104 7.22 0.31 -14.31
C VAL A 104 7.14 -1.21 -14.50
N VAL A 105 6.87 -1.96 -13.44
CA VAL A 105 6.86 -3.43 -13.49
C VAL A 105 5.64 -3.93 -14.26
N ALA A 106 4.43 -3.47 -13.94
CA ALA A 106 3.20 -3.93 -14.58
C ALA A 106 3.20 -3.66 -16.12
N PRO A 107 3.58 -2.48 -16.62
CA PRO A 107 3.72 -2.27 -18.07
C PRO A 107 4.78 -3.15 -18.72
N ARG A 108 5.94 -3.36 -18.07
CA ARG A 108 7.00 -4.25 -18.58
C ARG A 108 6.55 -5.71 -18.65
N LEU A 109 5.83 -6.19 -17.64
CA LEU A 109 5.26 -7.53 -17.62
C LEU A 109 4.28 -7.72 -18.78
N ARG A 110 3.39 -6.76 -19.03
CA ARG A 110 2.46 -6.80 -20.16
C ARG A 110 3.16 -6.88 -21.51
N ARG A 111 4.20 -6.05 -21.74
CA ARG A 111 5.00 -6.10 -22.97
C ARG A 111 5.77 -7.41 -23.12
N GLY A 112 6.35 -7.90 -22.03
CA GLY A 112 7.07 -9.18 -22.00
C GLY A 112 6.17 -10.36 -22.35
N LEU A 113 4.98 -10.42 -21.78
CA LEU A 113 3.98 -11.46 -22.08
C LEU A 113 3.50 -11.39 -23.54
N ALA A 114 3.28 -10.20 -24.09
CA ALA A 114 2.97 -10.03 -25.51
C ALA A 114 4.10 -10.53 -26.44
N ALA A 115 5.35 -10.43 -25.98
CA ALA A 115 6.53 -10.94 -26.67
C ALA A 115 6.88 -12.41 -26.30
N GLY A 116 5.98 -13.15 -25.64
CA GLY A 116 6.21 -14.55 -25.26
C GLY A 116 7.21 -14.77 -24.11
N LYS A 117 7.71 -13.72 -23.47
CA LYS A 117 8.66 -13.81 -22.35
C LYS A 117 7.93 -14.15 -21.05
N ARG A 118 8.50 -15.07 -20.26
CA ARG A 118 7.99 -15.42 -18.94
C ARG A 118 8.65 -14.56 -17.86
N PRO A 119 7.87 -13.89 -16.99
CA PRO A 119 8.43 -13.14 -15.88
C PRO A 119 9.17 -14.03 -14.88
N SER A 120 10.16 -13.46 -14.19
CA SER A 120 10.75 -14.07 -13.00
C SER A 120 9.67 -14.27 -11.93
N ARG A 121 9.34 -15.54 -11.64
CA ARG A 121 8.38 -15.92 -10.59
C ARG A 121 8.85 -15.44 -9.22
N ARG A 122 10.15 -15.58 -8.93
CA ARG A 122 10.75 -15.16 -7.65
C ARG A 122 10.63 -13.65 -7.44
N ALA A 123 10.99 -12.83 -8.43
CA ALA A 123 10.92 -11.38 -8.32
C ALA A 123 9.47 -10.89 -8.15
N THR A 124 8.53 -11.47 -8.90
CA THR A 124 7.10 -11.10 -8.81
C THR A 124 6.52 -11.44 -7.44
N VAL A 125 6.87 -12.61 -6.89
CA VAL A 125 6.43 -13.03 -5.56
C VAL A 125 7.08 -12.19 -4.46
N ALA A 126 8.37 -11.92 -4.55
CA ALA A 126 9.09 -11.09 -3.57
C ALA A 126 8.53 -9.66 -3.52
N LEU A 127 8.25 -9.05 -4.69
CA LEU A 127 7.63 -7.73 -4.78
C LEU A 127 6.24 -7.69 -4.14
N GLY A 128 5.43 -8.74 -4.37
CA GLY A 128 4.11 -8.88 -3.75
C GLY A 128 4.18 -8.99 -2.22
N TRP A 129 5.10 -9.81 -1.70
CA TRP A 129 5.32 -9.92 -0.25
C TRP A 129 5.86 -8.63 0.37
N ALA A 130 6.83 -7.98 -0.26
CA ALA A 130 7.35 -6.70 0.21
C ALA A 130 6.24 -5.64 0.31
N SER A 131 5.41 -5.54 -0.74
CA SER A 131 4.26 -4.62 -0.75
C SER A 131 3.24 -4.93 0.34
N LEU A 132 2.95 -6.21 0.59
CA LEU A 132 2.01 -6.63 1.63
C LEU A 132 2.55 -6.33 3.03
N LEU A 133 3.82 -6.64 3.29
CA LEU A 133 4.46 -6.38 4.58
C LEU A 133 4.48 -4.88 4.89
N LEU A 134 4.83 -4.03 3.91
CA LEU A 134 4.78 -2.58 4.07
C LEU A 134 3.35 -2.08 4.34
N THR A 135 2.37 -2.64 3.63
CA THR A 135 0.95 -2.31 3.80
C THR A 135 0.44 -2.64 5.21
N LEU A 136 0.89 -3.74 5.79
CA LEU A 136 0.51 -4.15 7.15
C LEU A 136 1.32 -3.43 8.24
N ALA A 137 2.58 -3.08 7.98
CA ALA A 137 3.43 -2.37 8.93
C ALA A 137 2.93 -0.93 9.20
N ALA A 138 2.42 -0.25 8.17
CA ALA A 138 1.95 1.14 8.29
C ALA A 138 0.84 1.35 9.36
N PRO A 139 -0.26 0.58 9.40
CA PRO A 139 -1.28 0.71 10.45
C PRO A 139 -0.77 0.27 11.82
N VAL A 140 0.10 -0.74 11.92
CA VAL A 140 0.71 -1.16 13.20
C VAL A 140 1.52 -0.02 13.82
N LEU A 141 2.33 0.68 13.03
CA LEU A 141 3.03 1.89 13.49
C LEU A 141 2.08 3.03 13.81
N GLY A 142 0.93 3.11 13.14
CA GLY A 142 -0.15 4.04 13.48
C GLY A 142 -0.73 3.79 14.87
N VAL A 143 -1.02 2.54 15.21
CA VAL A 143 -1.49 2.17 16.55
C VAL A 143 -0.43 2.46 17.61
N ALA A 144 0.84 2.18 17.33
CA ALA A 144 1.95 2.49 18.24
C ALA A 144 2.09 4.01 18.49
N LEU A 145 1.87 4.85 17.47
CA LEU A 145 1.83 6.31 17.62
C LEU A 145 0.65 6.75 18.47
N ALA A 146 -0.55 6.24 18.23
CA ALA A 146 -1.73 6.57 19.03
C ALA A 146 -1.52 6.22 20.51
N ALA A 147 -0.96 5.03 20.79
CA ALA A 147 -0.64 4.62 22.16
C ALA A 147 0.49 5.45 22.80
N ALA A 148 1.39 6.02 22.01
CA ALA A 148 2.44 6.91 22.53
C ALA A 148 1.85 8.25 22.97
N VAL A 149 0.80 8.74 22.30
CA VAL A 149 0.09 9.98 22.66
C VAL A 149 -0.83 9.78 23.86
N SER A 150 -1.54 8.64 23.96
CA SER A 150 -2.48 8.36 25.06
C SER A 150 -1.83 7.92 26.38
N GLY A 151 -0.51 7.73 26.39
CA GLY A 151 0.25 7.22 27.54
C GLY A 151 0.87 8.29 28.43
N ASP A 152 0.63 9.57 28.11
CA ASP A 152 1.00 10.75 28.90
C ASP A 152 -0.26 11.35 29.57
#